data_AF-A0A175W8U8-F1
#
_entry.id   AF-A0A175W8U8-F1
#
_cell.length_a   1.000
_cell.length_b   1.000
_cell.length_c   1.000
_cell.angle_alpha   90.00
_cell.angle_beta   90.00
_cell.angle_gamma   90.00
#
_symmetry.space_group_name_H-M   'P 1'
#
loop_
_entity.id
_entity.type
_entity.pdbx_description
1 polymer ?
#
loop_
_entity_poly.entity_id
_entity_poly.type
_entity_poly.pdbx_seq_one_letter_code
_entity_poly.pdbx_strand_id
1 'polypeptide(L)'
;MLLRPEVSPASQLLDLDGFVQKPGEKPAPETNAAYAIVTHPNVVITRNVLAEYVGLQARLGRPQTLPQVLALYASKPKPKLVSGTVRYVERNPNKAENAVDRAVADMALDAAIEAKDLEATIGILENTYAAKAFIRSKLVNKALLPAATVAATPLALYLVATELAQLQYSLEPTTATNMAFVGVLCYVGFTASIGAVAFFTSNDQMKRVTWQLGTPLRHRWLYEDERAALDKIASSFGFSEEHRYGEEEGEEFMWLREYILQRSMVLDKVDLMPGMN
;
A
#
# COMPACT_ATOMS: atom_id res chain seq x y z
N MET A 1 33.96 -26.95 -33.62
CA MET A 1 32.98 -26.76 -32.52
C MET A 1 33.45 -25.55 -31.72
N LEU A 2 33.12 -24.34 -32.19
CA LEU A 2 33.58 -23.10 -31.57
C LEU A 2 32.65 -22.79 -30.39
N LEU A 3 33.16 -22.98 -29.18
CA LEU A 3 32.47 -22.67 -27.93
C LEU A 3 32.07 -21.19 -27.95
N ARG A 4 30.77 -20.92 -27.87
CA ARG A 4 30.26 -19.56 -27.68
C ARG A 4 30.82 -19.05 -26.34
N PRO A 5 31.34 -17.82 -26.27
CA PRO A 5 31.80 -17.26 -25.01
C PRO A 5 30.62 -17.19 -24.04
N GLU A 6 30.77 -17.83 -22.88
CA GLU A 6 29.80 -17.70 -21.79
C GLU A 6 29.78 -16.23 -21.36
N VAL A 7 28.64 -15.58 -21.54
CA VAL A 7 28.38 -14.25 -21.01
C VAL A 7 28.39 -14.38 -19.49
N SER A 8 29.44 -13.90 -18.85
CA SER A 8 29.56 -13.90 -17.40
C SER A 8 28.44 -13.02 -16.81
N PRO A 9 27.75 -13.46 -15.73
CA PRO A 9 26.73 -12.64 -15.07
C PRO A 9 27.26 -11.27 -14.64
N ALA A 10 28.56 -11.13 -14.39
CA ALA A 10 29.18 -9.85 -14.07
C ALA A 10 29.13 -8.83 -15.24
N SER A 11 29.24 -9.29 -16.49
CA SER A 11 29.10 -8.39 -17.66
C SER A 11 27.66 -7.89 -17.85
N GLN A 12 26.66 -8.70 -17.50
CA GLN A 12 25.26 -8.27 -17.52
C GLN A 12 24.95 -7.22 -16.45
N LEU A 13 25.66 -7.28 -15.30
CA LEU A 13 25.58 -6.25 -14.27
C LEU A 13 26.26 -4.95 -14.70
N LEU A 14 27.40 -5.03 -15.40
CA LEU A 14 28.10 -3.84 -15.90
C LEU A 14 27.29 -3.09 -16.97
N ASP A 15 26.55 -3.81 -17.81
CA ASP A 15 25.60 -3.21 -18.76
C ASP A 15 24.41 -2.53 -18.05
N LEU A 16 24.09 -2.93 -16.81
CA LEU A 16 23.01 -2.31 -16.01
C LEU A 16 23.45 -1.00 -15.33
N ASP A 17 24.72 -0.88 -14.93
CA ASP A 17 25.26 0.38 -14.36
C ASP A 17 25.14 1.56 -15.34
N GLY A 18 25.06 1.28 -16.64
CA GLY A 18 24.83 2.28 -17.69
C GLY A 18 23.44 2.93 -17.69
N PHE A 19 22.48 2.46 -16.88
CA PHE A 19 21.13 3.04 -16.83
C PHE A 19 20.97 4.16 -15.80
N VAL A 20 21.98 4.45 -14.96
CA VAL A 20 21.95 5.59 -14.03
C VAL A 20 22.19 6.88 -14.80
N GLN A 21 21.13 7.67 -15.01
CA GLN A 21 21.14 8.82 -15.92
C GLN A 21 21.88 10.06 -15.40
N LYS A 22 22.48 10.79 -16.35
CA LYS A 22 22.77 12.24 -16.26
C LYS A 22 21.54 13.04 -16.72
N PRO A 23 21.21 14.17 -16.08
CA PRO A 23 20.12 15.04 -16.54
C PRO A 23 20.38 15.53 -17.98
N GLY A 24 19.40 15.35 -18.88
CA GLY A 24 19.42 15.87 -20.26
C GLY A 24 19.54 14.84 -21.39
N GLU A 25 19.62 13.54 -21.10
CA GLU A 25 19.63 12.48 -22.12
C GLU A 25 18.25 12.33 -22.80
N LYS A 26 18.24 12.16 -24.13
CA LYS A 26 17.00 11.87 -24.88
C LYS A 26 16.36 10.56 -24.38
N PRO A 27 15.02 10.47 -24.32
CA PRO A 27 14.34 9.26 -23.89
C PRO A 27 14.70 8.08 -24.80
N ALA A 28 14.98 6.91 -24.21
CA ALA A 28 15.20 5.70 -24.99
C ALA A 28 13.95 5.41 -25.83
N PRO A 29 14.11 4.94 -27.09
CA PRO A 29 12.98 4.68 -27.97
C PRO A 29 12.00 3.66 -27.36
N GLU A 30 12.51 2.72 -26.55
CA GLU A 30 11.77 1.70 -25.81
C GLU A 30 10.74 2.32 -24.84
N THR A 31 11.15 3.31 -24.03
CA THR A 31 10.29 4.01 -23.06
C THR A 31 9.14 4.71 -23.77
N ASN A 32 9.47 5.44 -24.86
CA ASN A 32 8.48 6.17 -25.65
C ASN A 32 7.51 5.22 -26.35
N ALA A 33 7.99 4.08 -26.85
CA ALA A 33 7.15 3.07 -27.47
C ALA A 33 6.18 2.44 -26.46
N ALA A 34 6.68 2.00 -25.30
CA ALA A 34 5.85 1.42 -24.25
C ALA A 34 4.78 2.42 -23.77
N TYR A 35 5.18 3.67 -23.54
CA TYR A 35 4.27 4.74 -23.14
C TYR A 35 3.22 5.03 -24.24
N ALA A 36 3.62 5.11 -25.52
CA ALA A 36 2.70 5.30 -26.64
C ALA A 36 1.68 4.16 -26.76
N ILE A 37 2.10 2.90 -26.54
CA ILE A 37 1.21 1.73 -26.55
C ILE A 37 0.20 1.81 -25.41
N VAL A 38 0.66 2.08 -24.18
CA VAL A 38 -0.20 2.10 -22.99
C VAL A 38 -1.17 3.28 -22.99
N THR A 39 -0.78 4.43 -23.56
CA THR A 39 -1.63 5.61 -23.68
C THR A 39 -2.64 5.52 -24.82
N HIS A 40 -2.38 4.72 -25.86
CA HIS A 40 -3.25 4.59 -27.02
C HIS A 40 -4.72 4.27 -26.64
N PRO A 41 -5.73 4.97 -27.19
CA PRO A 41 -7.12 4.89 -26.73
C PRO A 41 -7.73 3.48 -26.80
N ASN A 42 -7.29 2.68 -27.79
CA ASN A 42 -7.82 1.31 -28.00
C ASN A 42 -7.19 0.25 -27.09
N VAL A 43 -6.16 0.59 -26.29
CA VAL A 43 -5.47 -0.37 -25.41
C VAL A 43 -6.05 -0.32 -24.01
N VAL A 44 -6.56 -1.44 -23.51
CA VAL A 44 -7.06 -1.51 -22.13
C VAL A 44 -5.90 -1.83 -21.19
N ILE A 45 -5.65 -0.96 -20.22
CA ILE A 45 -4.64 -1.20 -19.18
C ILE A 45 -5.23 -2.20 -18.18
N THR A 46 -4.85 -3.47 -18.32
CA THR A 46 -5.14 -4.53 -17.35
C THR A 46 -4.09 -4.52 -16.23
N ARG A 47 -4.34 -5.27 -15.15
CA ARG A 47 -3.40 -5.37 -14.02
C ARG A 47 -2.03 -5.88 -14.47
N ASN A 48 -2.01 -6.88 -15.35
CA ASN A 48 -0.77 -7.45 -15.88
C ASN A 48 -0.03 -6.44 -16.75
N VAL A 49 -0.73 -5.73 -17.64
CA VAL A 49 -0.11 -4.69 -18.49
C VAL A 49 0.47 -3.57 -17.63
N LEU A 50 -0.23 -3.15 -16.56
CA LEU A 50 0.29 -2.16 -15.63
C LEU A 50 1.55 -2.66 -14.91
N ALA A 51 1.54 -3.90 -14.40
CA ALA A 51 2.68 -4.48 -13.70
C ALA A 51 3.92 -4.59 -14.61
N GLU A 52 3.75 -5.04 -15.86
CA GLU A 52 4.84 -5.10 -16.85
C GLU A 52 5.35 -3.71 -17.21
N TYR A 53 4.45 -2.72 -17.38
CA TYR A 53 4.86 -1.34 -17.64
C TYR A 53 5.67 -0.76 -16.48
N VAL A 54 5.20 -0.92 -15.24
CA VAL A 54 5.91 -0.46 -14.04
C VAL A 54 7.26 -1.17 -13.92
N GLY A 55 7.31 -2.48 -14.12
CA GLY A 55 8.56 -3.24 -14.08
C GLY A 55 9.56 -2.80 -15.16
N LEU A 56 9.09 -2.48 -16.36
CA LEU A 56 9.92 -1.93 -17.43
C LEU A 56 10.46 -0.54 -17.05
N GLN A 57 9.61 0.36 -16.55
CA GLN A 57 10.06 1.70 -16.15
C GLN A 57 10.99 1.68 -14.93
N ALA A 58 10.77 0.76 -13.99
CA ALA A 58 11.64 0.57 -12.84
C ALA A 58 13.05 0.15 -13.28
N ARG A 59 13.16 -0.83 -14.18
CA ARG A 59 14.46 -1.27 -14.73
C ARG A 59 15.16 -0.20 -15.56
N LEU A 60 14.41 0.67 -16.21
CA LEU A 60 14.96 1.79 -16.98
C LEU A 60 15.28 3.02 -16.12
N GLY A 61 14.95 3.02 -14.82
CA GLY A 61 15.15 4.17 -13.94
C GLY A 61 14.33 5.41 -14.35
N ARG A 62 13.15 5.23 -14.97
CA ARG A 62 12.34 6.34 -15.52
C ARG A 62 10.93 6.41 -14.93
N PRO A 63 10.79 6.87 -13.68
CA PRO A 63 9.52 6.92 -12.98
C PRO A 63 8.58 8.06 -13.42
N GLN A 64 9.07 9.06 -14.15
CA GLN A 64 8.32 10.29 -14.49
C GLN A 64 6.96 10.04 -15.17
N THR A 65 6.85 8.97 -15.95
CA THR A 65 5.61 8.61 -16.64
C THR A 65 4.64 7.79 -15.79
N LEU A 66 5.11 7.24 -14.66
CA LEU A 66 4.33 6.35 -13.78
C LEU A 66 3.10 7.03 -13.19
N PRO A 67 3.16 8.26 -12.61
CA PRO A 67 1.97 8.93 -12.06
C PRO A 67 0.84 9.01 -13.09
N GLN A 68 1.17 9.42 -14.31
CA GLN A 68 0.18 9.58 -15.38
C GLN A 68 -0.41 8.23 -15.83
N VAL A 69 0.42 7.20 -15.96
CA VAL A 69 -0.05 5.86 -16.35
C VAL A 69 -0.90 5.22 -15.24
N LEU A 70 -0.58 5.46 -13.96
CA LEU A 70 -1.39 5.02 -12.83
C LEU A 70 -2.76 5.74 -12.82
N ALA A 71 -2.78 7.05 -13.07
CA ALA A 71 -4.01 7.83 -13.23
C ALA A 71 -4.86 7.33 -14.42
N LEU A 72 -4.22 7.03 -15.55
CA LEU A 72 -4.86 6.43 -16.71
C LEU A 72 -5.40 5.04 -16.40
N TYR A 73 -4.65 4.19 -15.69
CA TYR A 73 -5.14 2.87 -15.29
C TYR A 73 -6.47 2.97 -14.55
N ALA A 74 -6.62 3.94 -13.64
CA ALA A 74 -7.86 4.13 -12.87
C ALA A 74 -9.05 4.62 -13.73
N SER A 75 -8.80 5.52 -14.68
CA SER A 75 -9.84 6.27 -15.41
C SER A 75 -10.13 5.78 -16.84
N LYS A 76 -9.23 5.00 -17.45
CA LYS A 76 -9.32 4.66 -18.87
C LYS A 76 -10.60 3.90 -19.21
N PRO A 77 -11.37 4.33 -20.23
CA PRO A 77 -12.59 3.66 -20.66
C PRO A 77 -12.34 2.21 -21.05
N LYS A 78 -13.28 1.32 -20.69
CA LYS A 78 -13.24 -0.10 -21.09
C LYS A 78 -14.22 -0.36 -22.24
N PRO A 79 -13.80 -1.06 -23.31
CA PRO A 79 -14.71 -1.49 -24.34
C PRO A 79 -15.72 -2.49 -23.74
N LYS A 80 -17.01 -2.23 -23.94
CA LYS A 80 -18.09 -3.17 -23.64
C LYS A 80 -18.87 -3.43 -24.92
N LEU A 81 -19.13 -4.69 -25.20
CA LEU A 81 -20.01 -5.08 -26.28
C LEU A 81 -21.46 -4.81 -25.84
N VAL A 82 -22.12 -3.86 -26.49
CA VAL A 82 -23.53 -3.53 -26.24
C VAL A 82 -24.27 -3.66 -27.56
N SER A 83 -25.18 -4.63 -27.65
CA SER A 83 -26.02 -4.86 -28.83
C SER A 83 -25.24 -5.04 -30.14
N GLY A 84 -24.10 -5.75 -30.09
CA GLY A 84 -23.25 -6.02 -31.26
C GLY A 84 -22.25 -4.90 -31.60
N THR A 85 -22.36 -3.72 -31.00
CA THR A 85 -21.43 -2.60 -31.19
C THR A 85 -20.50 -2.45 -29.98
N VAL A 86 -19.20 -2.26 -30.23
CA VAL A 86 -18.24 -1.98 -29.16
C VAL A 86 -18.41 -0.53 -28.70
N ARG A 87 -18.93 -0.34 -27.49
CA ARG A 87 -19.04 0.99 -26.86
C ARG A 87 -18.02 1.10 -25.74
N TYR A 88 -17.22 2.15 -25.74
CA TYR A 88 -16.35 2.46 -24.61
C TYR A 88 -17.17 3.03 -23.47
N VAL A 89 -17.14 2.36 -22.33
CA VAL A 89 -17.84 2.79 -21.11
C VAL A 89 -16.82 3.40 -20.17
N GLU A 90 -17.15 4.58 -19.65
CA GLU A 90 -16.33 5.31 -18.70
C GLU A 90 -16.13 4.48 -17.42
N ARG A 91 -14.88 4.47 -16.94
CA ARG A 91 -14.48 3.71 -15.77
C ARG A 91 -14.53 4.63 -14.56
N ASN A 92 -15.27 4.23 -13.53
CA ASN A 92 -15.25 4.98 -12.27
C ASN A 92 -13.90 4.76 -11.57
N PRO A 93 -13.07 5.80 -11.40
CA PRO A 93 -11.73 5.68 -10.81
C PRO A 93 -11.77 5.28 -9.34
N ASN A 94 -12.93 5.42 -8.66
CA ASN A 94 -13.08 5.13 -7.24
C ASN A 94 -13.56 3.70 -6.94
N LYS A 95 -13.70 2.81 -7.92
CA LYS A 95 -14.10 1.41 -7.66
C LYS A 95 -12.93 0.60 -7.09
N ALA A 96 -13.21 -0.27 -6.12
CA ALA A 96 -12.19 -1.12 -5.48
C ALA A 96 -11.45 -2.03 -6.49
N GLU A 97 -12.15 -2.56 -7.49
CA GLU A 97 -11.55 -3.39 -8.57
C GLU A 97 -10.46 -2.65 -9.35
N ASN A 98 -10.54 -1.31 -9.37
CA ASN A 98 -9.65 -0.43 -10.11
C ASN A 98 -8.44 0.03 -9.29
N ALA A 99 -8.29 -0.45 -8.06
CA ALA A 99 -7.12 -0.21 -7.25
C ALA A 99 -5.86 -0.81 -7.91
N VAL A 100 -4.74 -0.13 -7.70
CA VAL A 100 -3.41 -0.64 -8.03
C VAL A 100 -3.02 -1.66 -6.96
N ASP A 101 -2.36 -2.73 -7.40
CA ASP A 101 -1.89 -3.77 -6.48
C ASP A 101 -0.72 -3.25 -5.64
N ARG A 102 -0.59 -3.72 -4.40
CA ARG A 102 0.39 -3.21 -3.45
C ARG A 102 1.82 -3.42 -3.95
N ALA A 103 2.11 -4.62 -4.45
CA ALA A 103 3.43 -4.96 -4.98
C ALA A 103 3.83 -4.08 -6.17
N VAL A 104 2.86 -3.71 -7.02
CA VAL A 104 3.09 -2.83 -8.17
C VAL A 104 3.27 -1.38 -7.71
N ALA A 105 2.49 -0.93 -6.72
CA ALA A 105 2.64 0.39 -6.13
C ALA A 105 4.00 0.56 -5.44
N ASP A 106 4.45 -0.44 -4.67
CA ASP A 106 5.76 -0.44 -4.02
C ASP A 106 6.91 -0.42 -5.04
N MET A 107 6.81 -1.24 -6.10
CA MET A 107 7.82 -1.23 -7.17
C MET A 107 7.90 0.12 -7.89
N ALA A 108 6.74 0.75 -8.17
CA ALA A 108 6.69 2.07 -8.76
C ALA A 108 7.29 3.13 -7.84
N LEU A 109 6.95 3.08 -6.54
CA LEU A 109 7.45 4.02 -5.54
C LEU A 109 8.96 3.89 -5.38
N ASP A 110 9.48 2.66 -5.36
CA ASP A 110 10.91 2.40 -5.18
C ASP A 110 11.73 2.88 -6.37
N ALA A 111 11.22 2.66 -7.59
CA ALA A 111 11.81 3.22 -8.80
C ALA A 111 11.85 4.77 -8.79
N ALA A 112 10.83 5.42 -8.19
CA ALA A 112 10.78 6.88 -8.08
C ALA A 112 11.73 7.44 -7.02
N ILE A 113 11.81 6.76 -5.88
CA ILE A 113 12.76 7.06 -4.81
C ILE A 113 14.21 6.89 -5.31
N GLU A 114 14.50 5.80 -6.03
CA GLU A 114 15.84 5.54 -6.56
C GLU A 114 16.28 6.60 -7.59
N ALA A 115 15.34 7.09 -8.41
CA ALA A 115 15.58 8.20 -9.32
C ALA A 115 15.67 9.58 -8.63
N LYS A 116 15.42 9.66 -7.31
CA LYS A 116 15.39 10.88 -6.52
C LYS A 116 14.43 11.94 -7.06
N ASP A 117 13.29 11.51 -7.60
CA ASP A 117 12.26 12.39 -8.15
C ASP A 117 11.09 12.50 -7.18
N LEU A 118 11.08 13.55 -6.36
CA LEU A 118 10.07 13.75 -5.32
C LEU A 118 8.67 13.96 -5.92
N GLU A 119 8.57 14.69 -7.03
CA GLU A 119 7.30 14.96 -7.70
C GLU A 119 6.68 13.67 -8.24
N ALA A 120 7.47 12.84 -8.95
CA ALA A 120 7.00 11.53 -9.41
C ALA A 120 6.61 10.62 -8.25
N THR A 121 7.39 10.65 -7.16
CA THR A 121 7.14 9.84 -5.96
C THR A 121 5.79 10.18 -5.31
N ILE A 122 5.50 11.47 -5.11
CA ILE A 122 4.21 11.91 -4.58
C ILE A 122 3.08 11.66 -5.58
N GLY A 123 3.30 11.90 -6.88
CA GLY A 123 2.33 11.57 -7.92
C GLY A 123 1.97 10.08 -7.94
N ILE A 124 2.93 9.18 -7.70
CA ILE A 124 2.67 7.73 -7.57
C ILE A 124 1.85 7.46 -6.30
N LEU A 125 2.24 8.04 -5.16
CA LEU A 125 1.51 7.89 -3.90
C LEU A 125 0.04 8.32 -4.03
N GLU A 126 -0.21 9.46 -4.68
CA GLU A 126 -1.55 9.99 -4.89
C GLU A 126 -2.44 9.09 -5.74
N ASN A 127 -1.85 8.44 -6.76
CA ASN A 127 -2.56 7.53 -7.65
C ASN A 127 -2.58 6.07 -7.16
N THR A 128 -1.93 5.77 -6.03
CA THR A 128 -1.87 4.43 -5.42
C THR A 128 -2.45 4.45 -4.01
N TYR A 129 -1.62 4.69 -2.99
CA TYR A 129 -1.97 4.55 -1.59
C TYR A 129 -3.02 5.57 -1.10
N ALA A 130 -2.96 6.81 -1.60
CA ALA A 130 -3.93 7.84 -1.25
C ALA A 130 -5.21 7.77 -2.10
N ALA A 131 -5.24 6.94 -3.16
CA ALA A 131 -6.38 6.85 -4.04
C ALA A 131 -7.59 6.20 -3.35
N LYS A 132 -8.78 6.78 -3.56
CA LYS A 132 -10.04 6.25 -2.99
C LYS A 132 -10.31 4.79 -3.38
N ALA A 133 -9.88 4.37 -4.58
CA ALA A 133 -9.97 2.97 -5.00
C ALA A 133 -9.15 2.04 -4.11
N PHE A 134 -7.92 2.44 -3.76
CA PHE A 134 -7.05 1.65 -2.90
C PHE A 134 -7.63 1.51 -1.50
N ILE A 135 -8.12 2.60 -0.90
CA ILE A 135 -8.75 2.58 0.43
C ILE A 135 -9.99 1.66 0.44
N ARG A 136 -10.81 1.69 -0.61
CA ARG A 136 -11.97 0.79 -0.75
C ARG A 136 -11.55 -0.67 -0.94
N SER A 137 -10.52 -0.91 -1.76
CA SER A 137 -9.94 -2.25 -1.93
C SER A 137 -9.39 -2.79 -0.61
N LYS A 138 -8.71 -1.95 0.17
CA LYS A 138 -8.24 -2.27 1.52
C LYS A 138 -9.39 -2.62 2.45
N LEU A 139 -10.48 -1.85 2.44
CA LEU A 139 -11.66 -2.16 3.25
C LEU A 139 -12.24 -3.54 2.87
N VAL A 140 -12.37 -3.84 1.59
CA VAL A 140 -12.90 -5.14 1.12
C VAL A 140 -11.94 -6.28 1.45
N ASN A 141 -10.64 -6.13 1.20
CA ASN A 141 -9.68 -7.24 1.29
C ASN A 141 -9.12 -7.44 2.70
N LYS A 142 -8.86 -6.35 3.45
CA LYS A 142 -8.27 -6.43 4.81
C LYS A 142 -9.32 -6.45 5.92
N ALA A 143 -10.52 -5.89 5.75
CA ALA A 143 -11.54 -5.92 6.81
C ALA A 143 -12.44 -7.16 6.77
N LEU A 144 -12.55 -7.82 5.61
CA LEU A 144 -13.45 -8.96 5.43
C LEU A 144 -13.06 -10.15 6.33
N LEU A 145 -11.78 -10.51 6.37
CA LEU A 145 -11.33 -11.65 7.18
C LEU A 145 -11.58 -11.40 8.69
N PRO A 146 -11.13 -10.29 9.30
CA PRO A 146 -11.49 -9.96 10.69
C PRO A 146 -13.00 -9.93 10.94
N ALA A 147 -13.78 -9.31 10.07
CA ALA A 147 -15.24 -9.25 10.22
C ALA A 147 -15.88 -10.64 10.18
N ALA A 148 -15.45 -11.51 9.26
CA ALA A 148 -15.91 -12.88 9.16
C ALA A 148 -15.53 -13.71 10.40
N THR A 149 -14.31 -13.53 10.93
CA THR A 149 -13.90 -14.20 12.17
C THR A 149 -14.77 -13.80 13.36
N VAL A 150 -15.03 -12.50 13.53
CA VAL A 150 -15.90 -11.99 14.59
C VAL A 150 -17.33 -12.54 14.43
N ALA A 151 -17.86 -12.57 13.20
CA ALA A 151 -19.20 -13.09 12.94
C ALA A 151 -19.32 -14.60 13.18
N ALA A 152 -18.29 -15.38 12.86
CA ALA A 152 -18.27 -16.83 13.05
C ALA A 152 -17.98 -17.25 14.50
N THR A 153 -17.39 -16.36 15.31
CA THR A 153 -16.94 -16.68 16.67
C THR A 153 -18.06 -17.23 17.58
N PRO A 154 -19.26 -16.63 17.69
CA PRO A 154 -20.31 -17.15 18.56
C PRO A 154 -20.73 -18.58 18.23
N LEU A 155 -20.79 -18.94 16.94
CA LEU A 155 -21.11 -20.31 16.52
C LEU A 155 -20.02 -21.28 16.95
N ALA A 156 -18.75 -20.93 16.72
CA ALA A 156 -17.62 -21.75 17.15
C ALA A 156 -17.61 -21.94 18.68
N LEU A 157 -17.88 -20.87 19.44
CA LEU A 157 -17.93 -20.92 20.90
C LEU A 157 -19.10 -21.76 21.42
N TYR A 158 -20.25 -21.75 20.74
CA TYR A 158 -21.39 -22.59 21.11
C TYR A 158 -21.07 -24.09 20.96
N LEU A 159 -20.37 -24.47 19.89
CA LEU A 159 -19.91 -25.85 19.69
C LEU A 159 -18.92 -26.25 20.79
N VAL A 160 -17.93 -25.41 21.08
CA VAL A 160 -16.98 -25.64 22.18
C VAL A 160 -17.71 -25.75 23.52
N ALA A 161 -18.71 -24.90 23.78
CA ALA A 161 -19.50 -24.95 25.00
C ALA A 161 -20.33 -26.23 25.13
N THR A 162 -20.83 -26.77 24.02
CA THR A 162 -21.60 -28.03 24.01
C THR A 162 -20.70 -29.21 24.41
N GLU A 163 -19.46 -29.24 23.91
CA GLU A 163 -18.48 -30.25 24.30
C GLU A 163 -18.06 -30.11 25.77
N LEU A 164 -17.83 -28.88 26.23
CA LEU A 164 -17.52 -28.59 27.64
C LEU A 164 -18.66 -29.02 28.58
N ALA A 165 -19.92 -28.89 28.14
CA ALA A 165 -21.08 -29.28 28.94
C ALA A 165 -21.20 -30.79 29.14
N GLN A 166 -20.55 -31.62 28.33
CA GLN A 166 -20.52 -33.08 28.52
C GLN A 166 -19.56 -33.53 29.62
N LEU A 167 -18.62 -32.66 30.04
CA LEU A 167 -17.66 -32.97 31.10
C LEU A 167 -18.26 -32.89 32.51
N GLN A 168 -19.49 -32.40 32.64
CA GLN A 168 -20.20 -32.28 33.92
C GLN A 168 -21.43 -33.19 33.96
N TYR A 169 -21.78 -33.68 35.16
CA TYR A 169 -22.93 -34.58 35.38
C TYR A 169 -24.02 -33.99 36.30
N SER A 170 -23.81 -32.79 36.84
CA SER A 170 -24.67 -32.18 37.87
C SER A 170 -25.81 -31.34 37.32
N LEU A 171 -25.61 -30.70 36.16
CA LEU A 171 -26.53 -29.79 35.52
C LEU A 171 -27.14 -30.43 34.28
N GLU A 172 -28.37 -30.04 33.96
CA GLU A 172 -28.98 -30.40 32.68
C GLU A 172 -28.10 -29.88 31.53
N PRO A 173 -27.86 -30.68 30.47
CA PRO A 173 -26.97 -30.31 29.36
C PRO A 173 -27.26 -28.94 28.74
N THR A 174 -28.55 -28.56 28.66
CA THR A 174 -29.00 -27.26 28.12
C THR A 174 -28.52 -26.09 28.97
N THR A 175 -28.68 -26.17 30.29
CA THR A 175 -28.27 -25.13 31.23
C THR A 175 -26.74 -25.05 31.31
N ALA A 176 -26.07 -26.20 31.36
CA ALA A 176 -24.61 -26.27 31.36
C ALA A 176 -23.99 -25.65 30.11
N THR A 177 -24.53 -25.95 28.93
CA THR A 177 -24.07 -25.38 27.65
C THR A 177 -24.25 -23.88 27.64
N ASN A 178 -25.41 -23.37 28.07
CA ASN A 178 -25.65 -21.93 28.11
C ASN A 178 -24.70 -21.19 29.07
N MET A 179 -24.45 -21.76 30.26
CA MET A 179 -23.50 -21.18 31.21
C MET A 179 -22.07 -21.17 30.67
N ALA A 180 -21.63 -22.29 30.09
CA ALA A 180 -20.30 -22.40 29.47
C ALA A 180 -20.17 -21.43 28.28
N PHE A 181 -21.17 -21.37 27.42
CA PHE A 181 -21.20 -20.47 26.26
C PHE A 181 -21.08 -19.01 26.68
N VAL A 182 -21.90 -18.56 27.64
CA VAL A 182 -21.84 -17.18 28.15
C VAL A 182 -20.48 -16.90 28.78
N GLY A 183 -19.95 -17.81 29.60
CA GLY A 183 -18.66 -17.65 30.24
C GLY A 183 -17.51 -17.51 29.23
N VAL A 184 -17.45 -18.41 28.25
CA VAL A 184 -16.42 -18.37 27.19
C VAL A 184 -16.59 -17.15 26.29
N LEU A 185 -17.82 -16.81 25.91
CA LEU A 185 -18.11 -15.62 25.10
C LEU A 185 -17.69 -14.33 25.81
N CYS A 186 -17.97 -14.21 27.12
CA CYS A 186 -17.49 -13.09 27.92
C CYS A 186 -15.96 -13.03 27.96
N TYR A 187 -15.29 -14.15 28.24
CA TYR A 187 -13.82 -14.20 28.27
C TYR A 187 -13.20 -13.77 26.93
N VAL A 188 -13.69 -14.33 25.83
CA VAL A 188 -13.23 -13.97 24.47
C VAL A 188 -13.55 -12.52 24.16
N GLY A 189 -14.76 -12.03 24.47
CA GLY A 189 -15.15 -10.65 24.22
C GLY A 189 -14.27 -9.64 24.95
N PHE A 190 -14.01 -9.85 26.25
CA PHE A 190 -13.16 -8.97 27.04
C PHE A 190 -11.70 -9.02 26.59
N THR A 191 -11.12 -10.21 26.40
CA THR A 191 -9.73 -10.34 25.94
C THR A 191 -9.53 -9.78 24.53
N ALA A 192 -10.47 -10.01 23.62
CA ALA A 192 -10.43 -9.45 22.27
C ALA A 192 -10.55 -7.92 22.27
N SER A 193 -11.32 -7.33 23.19
CA SER A 193 -11.40 -5.86 23.31
C SER A 193 -10.05 -5.23 23.68
N ILE A 194 -9.31 -5.84 24.61
CA ILE A 194 -7.96 -5.41 24.98
C ILE A 194 -7.01 -5.58 23.79
N GLY A 195 -7.09 -6.73 23.10
CA GLY A 195 -6.30 -7.00 21.90
C GLY A 195 -6.57 -5.99 20.77
N ALA A 196 -7.83 -5.59 20.56
CA ALA A 196 -8.20 -4.58 19.59
C ALA A 196 -7.59 -3.21 19.94
N VAL A 197 -7.67 -2.80 21.21
CA VAL A 197 -7.04 -1.54 21.67
C VAL A 197 -5.53 -1.57 21.45
N ALA A 198 -4.86 -2.67 21.79
CA ALA A 198 -3.42 -2.83 21.57
C ALA A 198 -3.06 -2.74 20.08
N PHE A 199 -3.79 -3.45 19.21
CA PHE A 199 -3.57 -3.43 17.77
C PHE A 199 -3.76 -2.03 17.15
N PHE A 200 -4.83 -1.32 17.51
CA PHE A 200 -5.09 0.03 16.98
C PHE A 200 -4.20 1.12 17.57
N THR A 201 -3.59 0.87 18.73
CA THR A 201 -2.69 1.82 19.41
C THR A 201 -1.22 1.61 19.07
N SER A 202 -0.86 0.47 18.45
CA SER A 202 0.53 0.18 18.06
C SER A 202 1.06 1.22 17.09
N ASN A 203 2.24 1.76 17.40
CA ASN A 203 2.96 2.75 16.59
C ASN A 203 4.44 2.37 16.39
N ASP A 204 4.79 1.10 16.62
CA ASP A 204 6.16 0.58 16.53
C ASP A 204 6.75 0.63 15.13
N GLN A 205 5.90 0.65 14.10
CA GLN A 205 6.29 0.75 12.71
C GLN A 205 6.57 2.19 12.21
N MET A 206 6.41 3.21 13.07
CA MET A 206 6.56 4.62 12.66
C MET A 206 7.98 5.10 12.93
N LYS A 207 8.72 5.49 11.89
CA LYS A 207 10.08 6.02 12.05
C LYS A 207 10.10 7.55 12.10
N ARG A 208 9.75 8.20 10.98
CA ARG A 208 9.77 9.66 10.83
C ARG A 208 8.38 10.25 10.79
N VAL A 209 7.48 9.61 10.04
CA VAL A 209 6.11 10.08 9.86
C VAL A 209 5.19 9.39 10.85
N THR A 210 4.60 10.18 11.74
CA THR A 210 3.72 9.72 12.81
C THR A 210 2.33 10.34 12.68
N TRP A 211 1.32 9.78 13.33
CA TRP A 211 -0.01 10.38 13.32
C TRP A 211 -0.08 11.62 14.22
N GLN A 212 -0.79 12.66 13.76
CA GLN A 212 -1.10 13.81 14.59
C GLN A 212 -1.95 13.39 15.81
N LEU A 213 -1.74 14.07 16.94
CA LEU A 213 -2.51 13.81 18.17
C LEU A 213 -4.01 14.06 17.94
N GLY A 214 -4.86 13.19 18.48
CA GLY A 214 -6.32 13.29 18.33
C GLY A 214 -6.89 12.70 17.03
N THR A 215 -6.05 12.20 16.12
CA THR A 215 -6.51 11.47 14.93
C THR A 215 -7.30 10.21 15.32
N PRO A 216 -8.50 10.00 14.76
CA PRO A 216 -9.33 8.86 15.14
C PRO A 216 -8.72 7.54 14.62
N LEU A 217 -8.82 6.47 15.41
CA LEU A 217 -8.22 5.16 15.10
C LEU A 217 -8.64 4.60 13.73
N ARG A 218 -9.91 4.82 13.34
CA ARG A 218 -10.42 4.43 12.02
C ARG A 218 -9.66 5.11 10.88
N HIS A 219 -9.28 6.38 11.04
CA HIS A 219 -8.55 7.13 10.03
C HIS A 219 -7.13 6.61 9.94
N ARG A 220 -6.47 6.39 11.09
CA ARG A 220 -5.15 5.77 11.15
C ARG A 220 -5.13 4.44 10.40
N TRP A 221 -6.05 3.53 10.73
CA TRP A 221 -6.10 2.23 10.08
C TRP A 221 -6.33 2.32 8.57
N LEU A 222 -7.24 3.20 8.10
CA LEU A 222 -7.52 3.36 6.66
C LEU A 222 -6.29 3.86 5.91
N TYR A 223 -5.62 4.88 6.44
CA TYR A 223 -4.52 5.59 5.79
C TYR A 223 -3.12 5.13 6.22
N GLU A 224 -3.00 4.05 7.00
CA GLU A 224 -1.70 3.53 7.47
C GLU A 224 -0.76 3.12 6.33
N ASP A 225 -1.29 2.56 5.23
CA ASP A 225 -0.44 2.19 4.10
C ASP A 225 0.11 3.45 3.39
N GLU A 226 -0.67 4.54 3.40
CA GLU A 226 -0.23 5.83 2.88
C GLU A 226 0.81 6.48 3.80
N ARG A 227 0.59 6.45 5.12
CA ARG A 227 1.58 6.91 6.10
C ARG A 227 2.89 6.15 5.95
N ALA A 228 2.85 4.82 5.82
CA ALA A 228 4.04 4.01 5.63
C ALA A 228 4.78 4.34 4.33
N ALA A 229 4.06 4.65 3.25
CA ALA A 229 4.67 5.13 2.01
C ALA A 229 5.32 6.51 2.22
N LEU A 230 4.63 7.47 2.85
CA LEU A 230 5.21 8.79 3.19
C LEU A 230 6.42 8.69 4.11
N ASP A 231 6.41 7.76 5.06
CA ASP A 231 7.54 7.48 5.95
C ASP A 231 8.76 6.97 5.17
N LYS A 232 8.53 6.09 4.18
CA LYS A 232 9.57 5.62 3.26
C LYS A 232 10.13 6.76 2.41
N ILE A 233 9.26 7.62 1.88
CA ILE A 233 9.65 8.80 1.08
C ILE A 233 10.50 9.73 1.94
N ALA A 234 10.00 10.16 3.10
CA ALA A 234 10.72 11.05 4.01
C ALA A 234 12.07 10.46 4.45
N SER A 235 12.13 9.16 4.72
CA SER A 235 13.38 8.48 5.08
C SER A 235 14.39 8.40 3.93
N SER A 236 13.95 8.48 2.68
CA SER A 236 14.81 8.37 1.49
C SER A 236 15.28 9.71 0.92
N PHE A 237 14.44 10.75 1.01
CA PHE A 237 14.76 12.09 0.53
C PHE A 237 15.50 12.93 1.58
N GLY A 238 15.35 12.58 2.85
CA GLY A 238 16.02 13.26 3.94
C GLY A 238 17.39 12.72 4.31
N PHE A 239 17.92 13.19 5.44
CA PHE A 239 19.14 12.65 6.03
C PHE A 239 18.91 11.17 6.39
N SER A 240 19.94 10.36 6.21
CA SER A 240 19.91 8.97 6.64
C SER A 240 20.14 8.86 8.14
N GLU A 241 20.85 9.81 8.73
CA GLU A 241 21.26 9.79 10.13
C GLU A 241 20.15 10.25 11.08
N GLU A 242 19.75 9.38 12.01
CA GLU A 242 18.63 9.64 12.95
C GLU A 242 18.83 10.89 13.80
N HIS A 243 20.07 11.21 14.20
CA HIS A 243 20.38 12.38 15.03
C HIS A 243 20.28 13.71 14.29
N ARG A 244 20.14 13.69 12.95
CA ARG A 244 19.99 14.89 12.12
C ARG A 244 18.56 15.08 11.62
N TYR A 245 17.64 14.19 12.01
CA TYR A 245 16.23 14.34 11.66
C TYR A 245 15.69 15.66 12.22
N GLY A 246 14.91 16.37 11.41
CA GLY A 246 14.43 17.73 11.73
C GLY A 246 15.35 18.87 11.28
N GLU A 247 16.66 18.65 11.13
CA GLU A 247 17.63 19.67 10.67
C GLU A 247 17.62 19.89 9.15
N GLU A 248 16.77 19.16 8.43
CA GLU A 248 16.71 19.21 6.98
C GLU A 248 16.13 20.53 6.50
N GLU A 249 16.93 21.22 5.69
CA GLU A 249 16.56 22.45 4.98
C GLU A 249 16.44 22.15 3.48
N GLY A 250 15.40 22.69 2.87
CA GLY A 250 15.15 22.58 1.43
C GLY A 250 13.71 22.90 1.08
N GLU A 251 13.48 23.58 -0.04
CA GLU A 251 12.13 23.92 -0.50
C GLU A 251 11.28 22.66 -0.70
N GLU A 252 11.84 21.64 -1.35
CA GLU A 252 11.20 20.35 -1.59
C GLU A 252 10.85 19.61 -0.29
N PHE A 253 11.77 19.61 0.67
CA PHE A 253 11.55 18.93 1.94
C PHE A 253 10.54 19.67 2.82
N MET A 254 10.56 21.01 2.81
CA MET A 254 9.53 21.82 3.48
C MET A 254 8.16 21.62 2.84
N TRP A 255 8.09 21.50 1.52
CA TRP A 255 6.86 21.13 0.83
C TRP A 255 6.38 19.73 1.22
N LEU A 256 7.27 18.73 1.30
CA LEU A 256 6.94 17.38 1.77
C LEU A 256 6.39 17.40 3.21
N ARG A 257 7.02 18.18 4.10
CA ARG A 257 6.58 18.36 5.49
C ARG A 257 5.17 18.95 5.56
N GLU A 258 4.90 19.99 4.79
CA GLU A 258 3.57 20.61 4.70
C GLU A 258 2.54 19.64 4.10
N TYR A 259 2.91 18.89 3.07
CA TYR A 259 2.06 17.88 2.45
C TYR A 259 1.65 16.77 3.44
N ILE A 260 2.60 16.30 4.25
CA ILE A 260 2.36 15.32 5.32
C ILE A 260 1.43 15.91 6.40
N LEU A 261 1.65 17.18 6.78
CA LEU A 261 0.83 17.87 7.78
C LEU A 261 -0.63 17.98 7.37
N GLN A 262 -0.90 18.30 6.10
CA GLN A 262 -2.26 18.37 5.55
C GLN A 262 -3.04 17.05 5.63
N ARG A 263 -2.34 15.92 5.78
CA ARG A 263 -2.92 14.57 5.87
C ARG A 263 -3.04 14.06 7.31
N SER A 264 -3.05 14.97 8.30
CA SER A 264 -3.12 14.64 9.73
C SER A 264 -1.96 13.77 10.22
N MET A 265 -0.81 13.89 9.58
CA MET A 265 0.44 13.22 9.95
C MET A 265 1.46 14.30 10.33
N VAL A 266 2.46 13.94 11.12
CA VAL A 266 3.53 14.84 11.54
C VAL A 266 4.86 14.18 11.19
N LEU A 267 5.66 14.90 10.41
CA LEU A 267 7.03 14.53 10.11
C LEU A 267 7.94 14.95 11.26
N ASP A 268 8.80 14.02 11.70
CA ASP A 268 9.80 14.22 12.74
C ASP A 268 9.18 14.81 14.02
N LYS A 269 8.29 14.03 14.65
CA LYS A 269 7.68 14.44 15.90
C LYS A 269 8.75 14.51 17.00
N VAL A 270 8.90 15.70 17.57
CA VAL A 270 9.85 16.05 18.64
C VAL A 270 9.83 15.03 19.79
N ASP A 271 8.64 14.67 20.29
CA ASP A 271 8.46 13.67 21.37
C ASP A 271 8.89 12.24 21.03
N LEU A 272 9.31 11.97 19.79
CA LEU A 272 9.75 10.65 19.32
C LEU A 272 11.18 10.69 18.76
N MET A 273 11.84 11.84 18.80
CA MET A 273 13.22 11.97 18.36
C MET A 273 14.19 11.30 19.34
N PRO A 274 15.26 10.65 18.86
CA PRO A 274 16.29 10.11 19.72
C PRO A 274 16.92 11.22 20.58
N GLY A 275 16.95 11.00 21.89
CA GLY A 275 17.48 11.96 22.87
C GLY A 275 16.43 12.86 23.53
N MET A 276 15.18 12.85 23.06
CA MET A 276 14.06 13.59 23.67
C MET A 276 13.14 12.72 24.54
N ASN A 277 13.35 11.39 24.51
CA ASN A 277 12.58 10.38 25.26
C ASN A 277 13.28 9.96 26.56
#